data_AF-A0A528VQ08-F1
#
_entry.id   AF-A0A528VQ08-F1
#
_cell.length_a   1.000
_cell.length_b   1.000
_cell.length_c   1.000
_cell.angle_alpha   90.00
_cell.angle_beta   90.00
_cell.angle_gamma   90.00
#
_symmetry.space_group_name_H-M   'P 1'
#
loop_
_entity.id
_entity.type
_entity.pdbx_description
1 polymer ?
#
loop_
_entity_poly.entity_id
_entity_poly.type
_entity_poly.pdbx_seq_one_letter_code
_entity_poly.pdbx_strand_id
1 'polypeptide(L)'
;MSDELEKPAAKKKTSYVGVPAVFKLELACKHLNEAYDSFGCYLVGSALERPDWRDVDVVMIMDDEAFKREFPAAEIHSGGFELDTKWLIHTVALSDWLRSQTGLPIDFKIQPQIWANLRHKGPRHAKGIRLTKEPSE
;
A
#
# COMPACT_ATOMS: atom_id res chain seq x y z
N MET A 1 7.35 -32.33 -39.96
CA MET A 1 7.75 -32.06 -38.56
C MET A 1 7.54 -30.58 -38.35
N SER A 2 6.47 -30.21 -37.65
CA SER A 2 6.12 -28.82 -37.41
C SER A 2 6.98 -28.28 -36.26
N ASP A 3 7.80 -27.28 -36.56
CA ASP A 3 8.49 -26.46 -35.56
C ASP A 3 7.44 -25.75 -34.70
N GLU A 4 7.16 -26.30 -33.51
CA GLU A 4 6.51 -25.54 -32.46
C GLU A 4 7.51 -24.50 -31.97
N LEU A 5 7.37 -23.27 -32.47
CA LEU A 5 8.08 -22.10 -31.96
C LEU A 5 7.81 -21.97 -30.47
N GLU A 6 8.84 -22.25 -29.67
CA GLU A 6 8.83 -22.12 -28.21
C GLU A 6 8.41 -20.68 -27.84
N LYS A 7 7.25 -20.54 -27.18
CA LYS A 7 6.75 -19.21 -26.79
C LYS A 7 7.75 -18.59 -25.81
N PRO A 8 8.23 -17.36 -26.05
CA PRO A 8 9.15 -16.70 -25.13
C PRO A 8 8.52 -16.56 -23.76
N ALA A 9 9.31 -16.82 -22.72
CA ALA A 9 8.87 -16.72 -21.33
C ALA A 9 8.23 -15.35 -21.07
N ALA A 10 7.04 -15.34 -20.48
CA ALA A 10 6.32 -14.11 -20.19
C ALA A 10 7.15 -13.24 -19.24
N LYS A 11 7.43 -11.99 -19.64
CA LYS A 11 8.16 -11.04 -18.80
C LYS A 11 7.38 -10.79 -17.50
N LYS A 12 8.08 -10.87 -16.36
CA LYS A 12 7.51 -10.53 -15.06
C LYS A 12 7.04 -9.08 -15.08
N LYS A 13 5.77 -8.86 -14.74
CA LYS A 13 5.19 -7.51 -14.66
C LYS A 13 5.65 -6.83 -13.38
N THR A 14 5.78 -5.51 -13.44
CA THR A 14 6.03 -4.66 -12.26
C THR A 14 4.85 -4.70 -11.29
N SER A 15 3.62 -4.81 -11.81
CA SER A 15 2.42 -4.98 -11.01
C SER A 15 1.40 -5.76 -11.81
N TYR A 16 0.58 -6.55 -11.12
CA TYR A 16 -0.53 -7.28 -11.68
C TYR A 16 -1.88 -6.60 -11.45
N VAL A 17 -1.88 -5.37 -10.92
CA VAL A 17 -3.07 -4.51 -10.83
C VAL A 17 -3.36 -3.88 -12.19
N GLY A 18 -4.62 -3.96 -12.64
CA GLY A 18 -5.06 -3.42 -13.92
C GLY A 18 -4.93 -1.88 -14.01
N VAL A 19 -4.77 -1.36 -15.24
CA VAL A 19 -4.39 0.05 -15.47
C VAL A 19 -5.40 1.06 -14.90
N PRO A 20 -6.72 0.99 -15.17
CA PRO A 20 -7.64 1.96 -14.58
C PRO A 20 -7.68 1.89 -13.05
N ALA A 21 -7.54 0.68 -12.49
CA ALA A 21 -7.60 0.46 -11.05
C ALA A 21 -6.34 0.99 -10.34
N VAL A 22 -5.15 0.79 -10.92
CA VAL A 22 -3.91 1.32 -10.33
C VAL A 22 -3.90 2.85 -10.34
N PHE A 23 -4.42 3.50 -11.39
CA PHE A 23 -4.49 4.97 -11.41
C PHE A 23 -5.55 5.54 -10.45
N LYS A 24 -6.68 4.84 -10.26
CA LYS A 24 -7.63 5.18 -9.19
C LYS A 24 -6.98 5.04 -7.82
N LEU A 25 -6.18 3.99 -7.62
CA LEU A 25 -5.42 3.80 -6.39
C LEU A 25 -4.39 4.93 -6.19
N GLU A 26 -3.66 5.35 -7.23
CA GLU A 26 -2.78 6.51 -7.16
C GLU A 26 -3.54 7.77 -6.72
N LEU A 27 -4.71 8.04 -7.30
CA LEU A 27 -5.51 9.21 -6.95
C LEU A 27 -6.01 9.16 -5.50
N ALA A 28 -6.55 8.03 -5.06
CA ALA A 28 -7.05 7.88 -3.70
C ALA A 28 -5.92 7.98 -2.65
N CYS A 29 -4.76 7.37 -2.92
CA CYS A 29 -3.60 7.46 -2.04
C CYS A 29 -3.03 8.89 -1.93
N LYS A 30 -3.25 9.78 -2.91
CA LYS A 30 -2.85 11.21 -2.76
C LYS A 30 -3.58 11.86 -1.59
N HIS A 31 -4.88 11.66 -1.48
CA HIS A 31 -5.66 12.23 -0.38
C HIS A 31 -5.21 11.69 0.97
N LEU A 32 -4.86 10.39 1.04
CA LEU A 32 -4.32 9.80 2.27
C LEU A 32 -2.93 10.35 2.60
N ASN A 33 -2.03 10.47 1.64
CA ASN A 33 -0.70 11.03 1.88
C ASN A 33 -0.75 12.49 2.34
N GLU A 34 -1.78 13.25 1.95
CA GLU A 34 -1.99 14.64 2.41
C GLU A 34 -2.65 14.73 3.79
N ALA A 35 -3.47 13.74 4.15
CA ALA A 35 -4.22 13.74 5.39
C ALA A 35 -3.38 13.30 6.60
N TYR A 36 -2.29 12.56 6.38
CA TYR A 36 -1.51 11.92 7.44
C TYR A 36 -0.04 12.34 7.38
N ASP A 37 0.52 12.65 8.56
CA ASP A 37 1.96 12.81 8.76
C ASP A 37 2.65 11.44 8.64
N SER A 38 3.03 11.07 7.42
CA SER A 38 3.51 9.74 7.07
C SER A 38 4.55 9.78 5.95
N PHE A 39 5.30 8.70 5.77
CA PHE A 39 6.17 8.49 4.60
C PHE A 39 5.37 8.17 3.32
N GLY A 40 4.04 7.96 3.46
CA GLY A 40 3.11 7.72 2.38
C GLY A 40 2.60 6.27 2.28
N CYS A 41 1.73 6.05 1.30
CA CYS A 41 1.14 4.76 0.98
C CYS A 41 2.05 3.93 0.04
N TYR A 42 2.09 2.63 0.26
CA TYR A 42 2.84 1.67 -0.55
C TYR A 42 1.97 0.47 -0.90
N LEU A 43 1.91 0.12 -2.18
CA LEU A 43 1.44 -1.18 -2.64
C LEU A 43 2.51 -2.22 -2.33
N VAL A 44 2.11 -3.32 -1.70
CA VAL A 44 2.98 -4.45 -1.35
C VAL A 44 2.29 -5.78 -1.71
N GLY A 45 2.85 -6.89 -1.23
CA GLY A 45 2.17 -8.18 -1.26
C GLY A 45 2.05 -8.81 -2.64
N SER A 46 1.12 -9.77 -2.73
CA SER A 46 1.06 -10.72 -3.84
C SER A 46 0.74 -10.07 -5.19
N ALA A 47 0.06 -8.92 -5.19
CA ALA A 47 -0.25 -8.14 -6.40
C ALA A 47 0.98 -7.60 -7.13
N LEU A 48 2.16 -7.57 -6.49
CA LEU A 48 3.44 -7.26 -7.12
C LEU A 48 4.19 -8.49 -7.66
N GLU A 49 3.79 -9.70 -7.23
CA GLU A 49 4.58 -10.91 -7.45
C GLU A 49 3.98 -11.80 -8.53
N ARG A 50 2.66 -11.99 -8.51
CA ARG A 50 1.94 -12.97 -9.33
C ARG A 50 0.56 -12.47 -9.76
N PRO A 51 -0.03 -12.99 -10.85
CA PRO A 51 -1.32 -12.53 -11.38
C PRO A 51 -2.56 -13.00 -10.60
N ASP A 52 -2.45 -14.06 -9.80
CA ASP A 52 -3.51 -14.70 -9.02
C ASP A 52 -3.59 -14.17 -7.57
N TRP A 53 -3.37 -12.86 -7.41
CA TRP A 53 -3.55 -12.18 -6.14
C TRP A 53 -5.04 -12.12 -5.77
N ARG A 54 -5.35 -12.22 -4.47
CA ARG A 54 -6.74 -12.16 -3.95
C ARG A 54 -7.09 -10.77 -3.43
N ASP A 55 -6.12 -10.16 -2.77
CA ASP A 55 -6.14 -8.89 -2.07
C ASP A 55 -5.09 -7.96 -2.68
N VAL A 56 -5.31 -6.66 -2.51
CA VAL A 56 -4.36 -5.60 -2.84
C VAL A 56 -3.90 -4.97 -1.53
N ASP A 57 -2.75 -5.41 -1.04
CA ASP A 57 -2.15 -4.93 0.21
C ASP A 57 -1.60 -3.50 0.03
N VAL A 58 -2.16 -2.56 0.78
CA VAL A 58 -1.69 -1.17 0.83
C VAL A 58 -1.29 -0.82 2.25
N VAL A 59 -0.02 -0.46 2.45
CA VAL A 59 0.49 -0.03 3.75
C VAL A 59 0.83 1.45 3.74
N MET A 60 0.30 2.20 4.69
CA MET A 60 0.80 3.54 5.01
C MET A 60 1.84 3.42 6.12
N ILE A 61 3.05 3.91 5.86
CA ILE A 61 4.14 3.85 6.85
C ILE A 61 4.29 5.22 7.50
N MET A 62 4.19 5.27 8.82
CA MET A 62 4.40 6.47 9.62
C MET A 62 5.74 6.38 10.36
N ASP A 63 6.32 7.54 10.68
CA ASP A 63 7.35 7.61 11.71
C ASP A 63 6.81 7.05 13.03
N ASP A 64 7.63 6.34 13.80
CA ASP A 64 7.18 5.68 15.03
C ASP A 64 6.56 6.67 16.04
N GLU A 65 7.10 7.89 16.15
CA GLU A 65 6.54 8.93 17.02
C GLU A 65 5.24 9.50 16.45
N ALA A 66 5.15 9.69 15.13
CA ALA A 66 3.90 10.09 14.47
C ALA A 66 2.80 9.05 14.66
N PHE A 67 3.15 7.77 14.50
CA PHE A 67 2.24 6.65 14.74
C PHE A 67 1.77 6.64 16.20
N LYS A 68 2.67 6.83 17.16
CA LYS A 68 2.31 6.85 18.59
C LYS A 68 1.42 8.05 18.95
N ARG A 69 1.63 9.22 18.34
CA ARG A 69 0.70 10.36 18.49
C ARG A 69 -0.67 10.05 17.92
N GLU A 70 -0.73 9.41 16.77
CA GLU A 70 -2.00 9.07 16.09
C GLU A 70 -2.75 7.96 16.84
N PHE A 71 -2.04 6.96 17.37
CA PHE A 71 -2.60 5.83 18.11
C PHE A 71 -1.96 5.70 19.51
N PRO A 72 -2.35 6.55 20.49
CA PRO A 72 -1.67 6.61 21.79
C PRO A 72 -1.73 5.31 22.60
N ALA A 73 -2.77 4.49 22.42
CA ALA A 73 -2.92 3.22 23.13
C ALA A 73 -2.23 2.05 22.40
N ALA A 74 -1.66 2.26 21.21
CA ALA A 74 -0.97 1.23 20.47
C ALA A 74 0.39 0.86 21.08
N GLU A 75 0.68 -0.44 21.13
CA GLU A 75 2.00 -1.00 21.46
C GLU A 75 2.84 -1.14 20.18
N ILE A 76 3.83 -0.25 20.00
CA ILE A 76 4.55 -0.07 18.73
C ILE A 76 5.76 -1.00 18.57
N HIS A 77 6.29 -1.54 19.66
CA HIS A 77 7.46 -2.44 19.63
C HIS A 77 7.09 -3.91 19.44
N SER A 78 5.80 -4.21 19.32
CA SER A 78 5.26 -5.54 19.02
C SER A 78 4.14 -5.45 17.98
N GLY A 79 3.52 -6.57 17.61
CA GLY A 79 2.32 -6.57 16.77
C GLY A 79 1.06 -6.11 17.51
N GLY A 80 1.19 -5.73 18.80
CA GLY A 80 0.07 -5.38 19.66
C GLY A 80 -0.69 -4.11 19.23
N PHE A 81 -0.10 -3.23 18.42
CA PHE A 81 -0.81 -2.08 17.87
C PHE A 81 -2.03 -2.47 17.02
N GLU A 82 -2.07 -3.67 16.46
CA GLU A 82 -3.22 -4.17 15.69
C GLU A 82 -4.48 -4.38 16.58
N LEU A 83 -4.32 -4.38 17.91
CA LEU A 83 -5.42 -4.44 18.88
C LEU A 83 -5.94 -3.06 19.30
N ASP A 84 -5.27 -1.98 18.90
CA ASP A 84 -5.74 -0.62 19.18
C ASP A 84 -7.07 -0.35 18.46
N THR A 85 -8.08 0.11 19.19
CA THR A 85 -9.43 0.29 18.65
C THR A 85 -9.47 1.38 17.57
N LYS A 86 -8.71 2.46 17.73
CA LYS A 86 -8.65 3.53 16.73
C LYS A 86 -7.98 3.00 15.46
N TRP A 87 -6.88 2.25 15.60
CA TRP A 87 -6.21 1.60 14.48
C TRP A 87 -7.14 0.65 13.72
N LEU A 88 -7.87 -0.22 14.42
CA LEU A 88 -8.83 -1.16 13.82
C LEU A 88 -9.92 -0.43 13.01
N ILE A 89 -10.49 0.64 13.56
CA ILE A 89 -11.48 1.46 12.87
C ILE A 89 -10.88 2.06 11.60
N HIS A 90 -9.65 2.59 11.67
CA HIS A 90 -8.99 3.18 10.51
C HIS A 90 -8.70 2.14 9.43
N THR A 91 -8.15 0.99 9.79
CA THR A 91 -7.89 -0.11 8.85
C THR A 91 -9.16 -0.55 8.14
N VAL A 92 -10.26 -0.78 8.86
CA VAL A 92 -11.54 -1.19 8.26
C VAL A 92 -12.13 -0.07 7.38
N ALA A 93 -12.24 1.14 7.91
CA ALA A 93 -12.86 2.26 7.21
C ALA A 93 -12.09 2.67 5.95
N LEU A 94 -10.76 2.72 6.02
CA LEU A 94 -9.92 3.08 4.88
C LEU A 94 -9.84 1.94 3.85
N SER A 95 -9.88 0.67 4.27
CA SER A 95 -9.99 -0.45 3.33
C SER A 95 -11.29 -0.37 2.53
N ASP A 96 -12.43 -0.16 3.19
CA ASP A 96 -13.72 -0.05 2.51
C ASP A 96 -13.81 1.22 1.65
N TRP A 97 -13.31 2.36 2.14
CA TRP A 97 -13.25 3.59 1.36
C TRP A 97 -12.39 3.39 0.10
N LEU A 98 -11.16 2.89 0.21
CA LEU A 98 -10.30 2.63 -0.95
C LEU A 98 -10.92 1.61 -1.92
N ARG A 99 -11.60 0.59 -1.41
CA ARG A 99 -12.38 -0.35 -2.23
C ARG A 99 -13.47 0.39 -3.02
N SER A 100 -14.21 1.29 -2.38
CA SER A 100 -15.24 2.09 -3.07
C SER A 100 -14.65 3.00 -4.16
N GLN A 101 -13.43 3.51 -3.97
CA GLN A 101 -12.76 4.37 -4.96
C GLN A 101 -12.19 3.60 -6.15
N THR A 102 -11.68 2.39 -5.92
CA THR A 102 -10.87 1.65 -6.89
C THR A 102 -11.58 0.45 -7.53
N GLY A 103 -12.56 -0.13 -6.82
CA GLY A 103 -13.13 -1.44 -7.14
C GLY A 103 -12.23 -2.62 -6.78
N LEU A 104 -11.08 -2.39 -6.14
CA LEU A 104 -10.13 -3.43 -5.74
C LEU A 104 -10.47 -4.01 -4.35
N PRO A 105 -10.16 -5.28 -4.10
CA PRO A 105 -10.23 -5.88 -2.76
C PRO A 105 -9.03 -5.41 -1.91
N ILE A 106 -9.09 -4.18 -1.41
CA ILE A 106 -7.99 -3.55 -0.66
C ILE A 106 -7.91 -4.12 0.76
N ASP A 107 -6.70 -4.47 1.19
CA ASP A 107 -6.33 -4.66 2.60
C ASP A 107 -5.41 -3.51 3.02
N PHE A 108 -5.93 -2.53 3.77
CA PHE A 108 -5.20 -1.32 4.16
C PHE A 108 -4.72 -1.36 5.61
N LYS A 109 -3.42 -1.09 5.81
CA LYS A 109 -2.80 -1.07 7.15
C LYS A 109 -1.99 0.20 7.34
N ILE A 110 -2.04 0.78 8.53
CA ILE A 110 -1.11 1.82 8.96
C ILE A 110 -0.05 1.14 9.82
N GLN A 111 1.24 1.40 9.60
CA GLN A 111 2.30 0.75 10.37
C GLN A 111 3.35 1.75 10.85
N PRO A 112 3.89 1.56 12.07
CA PRO A 112 5.09 2.27 12.49
C PRO A 112 6.30 1.77 11.68
N GLN A 113 7.24 2.68 11.41
CA GLN A 113 8.36 2.45 10.48
C GLN A 113 9.23 1.26 10.90
N ILE A 114 9.61 1.17 12.18
CA ILE A 114 10.45 0.07 12.67
C ILE A 114 9.79 -1.28 12.40
N TRP A 115 8.49 -1.41 12.71
CA TRP A 115 7.74 -2.64 12.47
C TRP A 115 7.66 -3.00 10.99
N ALA A 116 7.29 -2.02 10.14
CA ALA A 116 7.16 -2.21 8.71
C ALA A 116 8.47 -2.71 8.08
N ASN A 117 9.61 -2.16 8.49
CA ASN A 117 10.95 -2.53 8.00
C ASN A 117 11.44 -3.88 8.55
N LEU A 118 11.08 -4.22 9.78
CA LEU A 118 11.38 -5.52 10.35
C LEU A 118 10.63 -6.63 9.60
N ARG A 119 9.33 -6.44 9.37
CA ARG A 119 8.42 -7.47 8.86
C ARG A 119 8.38 -7.63 7.34
N HIS A 120 8.64 -6.57 6.57
CA HIS A 120 8.57 -6.63 5.10
C HIS A 120 9.96 -6.54 4.48
N LYS A 121 10.36 -7.58 3.75
CA LYS A 121 11.64 -7.65 3.01
C LYS A 121 11.47 -7.56 1.49
N GLY A 122 10.23 -7.54 1.00
CA GLY A 122 9.92 -7.48 -0.41
C GLY A 122 9.91 -6.05 -0.98
N PRO A 123 9.59 -5.90 -2.28
CA PRO A 123 9.43 -4.59 -2.90
C PRO A 123 8.26 -3.81 -2.27
N ARG A 124 8.35 -2.48 -2.31
CA ARG A 124 7.28 -1.54 -1.96
C ARG A 124 7.10 -0.54 -3.09
N HIS A 125 5.92 -0.47 -3.66
CA HIS A 125 5.63 0.46 -4.74
C HIS A 125 4.87 1.67 -4.18
N ALA A 126 5.56 2.80 -4.04
CA ALA A 126 4.95 4.03 -3.55
C ALA A 126 3.73 4.43 -4.39
N LYS A 127 2.70 4.93 -3.70
CA LYS A 127 1.40 5.34 -4.25
C LYS A 127 1.04 6.73 -3.82
N GLY A 128 0.36 7.43 -4.72
CA GLY A 128 -0.13 8.79 -4.48
C GLY A 128 0.98 9.84 -4.47
N ILE A 129 2.06 9.62 -5.24
CA ILE A 129 3.11 10.61 -5.41
C ILE A 129 2.53 11.79 -6.21
N ARG A 130 2.71 13.01 -5.70
CA ARG A 130 2.47 14.24 -6.46
C ARG A 130 3.75 14.62 -7.20
N LEU A 131 3.64 14.69 -8.52
CA LEU A 131 4.66 15.32 -9.35
C LEU A 131 4.28 16.78 -9.48
N THR A 132 5.05 17.67 -8.88
CA THR A 132 4.93 19.11 -9.09
C THR A 132 5.98 19.55 -10.10
N LYS A 133 5.68 20.59 -10.88
CA LYS A 133 6.76 21.35 -11.54
C LYS A 133 7.61 21.97 -10.43
N GLU A 134 8.91 22.17 -10.67
CA GLU A 134 9.78 22.83 -9.69
C GLU A 134 9.08 24.09 -9.15
N PRO A 135 9.17 24.37 -7.82
CA PRO A 135 8.68 25.63 -7.31
C PRO A 135 9.40 26.73 -8.07
N SER A 136 8.66 27.58 -8.78
CA SER A 136 9.22 28.81 -9.34
C SER A 136 9.81 29.61 -8.18
N GLU A 137 11.09 29.97 -8.29
CA GLU A 137 11.83 30.83 -7.34
C GLU A 137 11.09 32.13 -7.03
#